data_AF-A0A0K6I081-F1
#
_entry.id   AF-A0A0K6I081-F1
#
_cell.length_a   1.000
_cell.length_b   1.000
_cell.length_c   1.000
_cell.angle_alpha   90.00
_cell.angle_beta   90.00
_cell.angle_gamma   90.00
#
_symmetry.space_group_name_H-M   'P 1'
#
loop_
_entity.id
_entity.type
_entity.pdbx_description
1 polymer ?
#
loop_
_entity_poly.entity_id
_entity_poly.type
_entity_poly.pdbx_seq_one_letter_code
_entity_poly.pdbx_strand_id
1 'polypeptide(L)'
;MFQLGWFRAEGGLSRVNYRDMGPEELGSVYESLLELVPDLQGLATPTTARLAFVGDDGTDASTKGNNRKLTGSYYTPDSLVQELIKSALEPVIAQTVKANPERPVEALLALTVCDPACGSGHFLLSAGRRLADEVALNRAAAEREGGAPTPADYRHALRDVVSHCLYGVDKNPMAIQLAKTALWLEAYSPDRPLSFVDHHLRVGDALLGAGSRCLRPTPCRRAGPALRVEP
;
A
#
# COMPACT_ATOMS: atom_id res chain seq x y z
N MET A 1 9.34 -5.02 -28.12
CA MET A 1 9.43 -3.76 -27.35
C MET A 1 8.04 -3.50 -26.79
N PHE A 2 7.80 -3.82 -25.52
CA PHE A 2 6.46 -3.74 -24.92
C PHE A 2 5.97 -2.29 -24.90
N GLN A 3 4.78 -2.04 -25.46
CA GLN A 3 4.14 -0.72 -25.57
C GLN A 3 3.55 -0.25 -24.23
N LEU A 4 4.34 -0.29 -23.15
CA LEU A 4 3.87 0.06 -21.80
C LEU A 4 3.47 1.54 -21.66
N GLY A 5 3.74 2.39 -22.65
CA GLY A 5 3.37 3.81 -22.57
C GLY A 5 1.92 4.12 -22.92
N TRP A 6 1.19 3.22 -23.59
CA TRP A 6 -0.11 3.56 -24.20
C TRP A 6 -1.09 2.38 -24.19
N PHE A 7 -2.37 2.65 -23.92
CA PHE A 7 -3.47 1.71 -24.10
C PHE A 7 -4.45 2.19 -25.17
N ARG A 8 -5.13 1.27 -25.85
CA ARG A 8 -6.13 1.61 -26.86
C ARG A 8 -7.48 1.83 -26.18
N ALA A 9 -8.02 3.04 -26.28
CA ALA A 9 -9.40 3.38 -25.94
C ALA A 9 -10.19 3.64 -27.24
N GLU A 10 -11.53 3.71 -27.17
CA GLU A 10 -12.44 3.83 -28.34
C GLU A 10 -12.20 5.04 -29.27
N GLY A 11 -11.22 5.91 -28.98
CA GLY A 11 -10.83 7.04 -29.83
C GLY A 11 -9.33 7.15 -30.14
N GLY A 12 -8.48 6.18 -29.76
CA GLY A 12 -7.05 6.22 -30.07
C GLY A 12 -6.13 5.62 -28.99
N LEU A 13 -4.83 5.93 -29.11
CA LEU A 13 -3.82 5.58 -28.11
C LEU A 13 -3.86 6.61 -26.98
N SER A 14 -4.20 6.17 -25.77
CA SER A 14 -4.14 6.98 -24.55
C SER A 14 -2.90 6.63 -23.74
N ARG A 15 -2.20 7.62 -23.18
CA ARG A 15 -0.96 7.39 -22.43
C ARG A 15 -1.29 6.78 -21.08
N VAL A 16 -0.54 5.76 -20.67
CA VAL A 16 -0.66 5.21 -19.32
C VAL A 16 -0.05 6.20 -18.32
N ASN A 17 -0.87 6.66 -17.37
CA ASN A 17 -0.44 7.57 -16.34
C ASN A 17 0.00 6.82 -15.09
N TYR A 18 1.22 6.32 -15.09
CA TYR A 18 1.80 5.61 -13.94
C TYR A 18 1.97 6.47 -12.69
N ARG A 19 1.98 7.80 -12.83
CA ARG A 19 2.17 8.71 -11.69
C ARG A 19 0.92 8.79 -10.81
N ASP A 20 -0.24 8.81 -11.45
CA ASP A 20 -1.52 9.02 -10.76
C ASP A 20 -2.29 7.69 -10.63
N MET A 21 -1.56 6.56 -10.72
CA MET A 21 -2.16 5.24 -10.68
C MET A 21 -2.74 4.98 -9.28
N GLY A 22 -4.06 4.82 -9.20
CA GLY A 22 -4.78 4.70 -7.95
C GLY A 22 -4.68 3.29 -7.34
N PRO A 23 -5.04 3.16 -6.05
CA PRO A 23 -5.19 1.87 -5.40
C PRO A 23 -6.15 0.92 -6.14
N GLU A 24 -7.20 1.46 -6.77
CA GLU A 24 -8.19 0.68 -7.53
C GLU A 24 -7.56 0.03 -8.76
N GLU A 25 -6.71 0.75 -9.48
CA GLU A 25 -6.04 0.25 -10.67
C GLU A 25 -5.01 -0.83 -10.29
N LEU A 26 -4.22 -0.60 -9.25
CA LEU A 26 -3.30 -1.61 -8.71
C LEU A 26 -4.04 -2.82 -8.11
N GLY A 27 -5.18 -2.59 -7.46
CA GLY A 27 -6.08 -3.63 -6.94
C GLY A 27 -6.67 -4.48 -8.05
N SER A 28 -7.06 -3.87 -9.17
CA SER A 28 -7.60 -4.59 -10.34
C SER A 28 -6.54 -5.48 -11.02
N VAL A 29 -5.29 -5.01 -11.08
CA VAL A 29 -4.15 -5.81 -11.56
C VAL A 29 -3.92 -7.00 -10.63
N TYR A 30 -3.99 -6.80 -9.30
CA TYR A 30 -3.87 -7.87 -8.33
C TYR A 30 -4.97 -8.93 -8.45
N GLU A 31 -6.24 -8.51 -8.51
CA GLU A 31 -7.37 -9.43 -8.71
C GLU A 31 -7.19 -10.25 -9.98
N SER A 32 -6.73 -9.61 -11.06
CA SER A 32 -6.43 -10.31 -12.32
C SER A 32 -5.27 -11.30 -12.16
N LEU A 33 -4.23 -10.94 -11.42
CA LEU A 33 -3.08 -11.80 -11.17
C LEU A 33 -3.39 -12.98 -10.23
N LEU A 34 -4.30 -12.82 -9.28
CA LEU A 34 -4.76 -13.90 -8.39
C LEU A 34 -5.51 -15.00 -9.14
N GLU A 35 -6.13 -14.67 -10.28
CA GLU A 35 -6.79 -15.65 -11.14
C GLU A 35 -5.79 -16.53 -11.90
N LEU A 36 -4.55 -16.07 -12.06
CA LEU A 36 -3.54 -16.74 -12.86
C LEU A 36 -2.77 -17.77 -12.03
N VAL A 37 -3.21 -19.03 -12.11
CA VAL A 37 -2.43 -20.18 -11.60
C VAL A 37 -1.62 -20.79 -12.74
N PRO A 38 -0.27 -20.79 -12.67
CA PRO A 38 0.56 -21.36 -13.72
C PRO A 38 0.34 -22.87 -13.82
N ASP A 39 0.09 -23.34 -15.05
CA ASP A 39 -0.04 -24.75 -15.39
C ASP A 39 1.04 -25.13 -16.40
N LEU A 40 1.98 -25.97 -15.95
CA LEU A 40 3.09 -26.42 -16.79
C LEU A 40 2.65 -27.67 -17.55
N GLN A 41 2.41 -27.50 -18.84
CA GLN A 41 1.91 -28.57 -19.69
C GLN A 41 2.97 -29.08 -20.66
N GLY A 42 2.85 -30.35 -21.07
CA GLY A 42 3.67 -30.92 -22.12
C GLY A 42 5.17 -31.05 -21.79
N LEU A 43 5.52 -31.10 -20.49
CA LEU A 43 6.91 -31.13 -20.01
C LEU A 43 7.72 -32.38 -20.44
N ALA A 44 7.07 -33.41 -20.98
CA ALA A 44 7.72 -34.64 -21.41
C ALA A 44 8.65 -34.45 -22.63
N THR A 45 8.38 -33.43 -23.48
CA THR A 45 9.22 -33.11 -24.64
C THR A 45 9.48 -31.61 -24.73
N PRO A 46 10.73 -31.16 -25.02
CA PRO A 46 11.06 -29.73 -25.08
C PRO A 46 10.23 -28.95 -26.12
N THR A 47 9.80 -29.62 -27.19
CA THR A 47 8.99 -29.03 -28.27
C THR A 47 7.52 -28.84 -27.89
N THR A 48 7.03 -29.51 -26.85
CA THR A 48 5.64 -29.44 -26.38
C THR A 48 5.50 -28.75 -25.03
N ALA A 49 6.62 -28.45 -24.36
CA ALA A 49 6.64 -27.79 -23.07
C ALA A 49 6.08 -26.37 -23.21
N ARG A 50 4.96 -26.10 -22.53
CA ARG A 50 4.32 -24.79 -22.51
C ARG A 50 3.95 -24.37 -21.08
N LEU A 51 4.13 -23.09 -20.79
CA LEU A 51 3.52 -22.45 -19.63
C LEU A 51 2.14 -21.96 -20.04
N ALA A 52 1.10 -22.55 -19.46
CA ALA A 52 -0.28 -22.13 -19.57
C ALA A 52 -0.77 -21.60 -18.21
N PHE A 53 -2.02 -21.17 -18.16
CA PHE A 53 -2.71 -20.87 -16.90
C PHE A 53 -3.95 -21.75 -16.77
N VAL A 54 -4.30 -22.13 -15.56
CA VAL A 54 -5.50 -22.92 -15.28
C VAL A 54 -6.73 -22.18 -15.84
N GLY A 55 -7.43 -22.79 -16.80
CA GLY A 55 -8.61 -22.20 -17.48
C GLY A 55 -8.32 -21.48 -18.81
N ASP A 56 -7.07 -21.51 -19.30
CA ASP A 56 -6.66 -21.01 -20.63
C ASP A 56 -7.00 -21.99 -21.76
N ASP A 57 -7.28 -23.25 -21.43
CA ASP A 57 -7.71 -24.26 -22.39
C ASP A 57 -9.22 -24.12 -22.64
N GLY A 58 -9.60 -23.65 -23.84
CA GLY A 58 -10.99 -23.38 -24.26
C GLY A 58 -11.96 -24.58 -24.27
N THR A 59 -11.59 -25.69 -23.63
CA THR A 59 -12.39 -26.93 -23.51
C THR A 59 -12.95 -27.15 -22.11
N ASP A 60 -12.46 -26.47 -21.08
CA ASP A 60 -12.98 -26.62 -19.72
C ASP A 60 -13.74 -25.38 -19.26
N ALA A 61 -15.06 -25.53 -19.19
CA ALA A 61 -15.94 -24.56 -18.58
C ALA A 61 -15.56 -24.35 -17.09
N SER A 62 -15.09 -23.14 -16.78
CA SER A 62 -15.21 -22.49 -15.48
C SER A 62 -14.41 -23.07 -14.30
N THR A 63 -13.09 -22.88 -14.30
CA THR A 63 -12.33 -22.63 -13.06
C THR A 63 -12.22 -21.14 -12.69
N LYS A 64 -12.70 -20.22 -13.57
CA LYS A 64 -12.75 -18.75 -13.39
C LYS A 64 -13.37 -18.25 -12.07
N GLY A 65 -14.10 -19.10 -11.33
CA GLY A 65 -14.76 -18.73 -10.07
C GLY A 65 -14.29 -19.46 -8.81
N ASN A 66 -13.49 -20.54 -8.92
CA ASN A 66 -13.28 -21.44 -7.77
C ASN A 66 -12.13 -20.99 -6.83
N ASN A 67 -11.07 -20.39 -7.37
CA ASN A 67 -9.97 -19.87 -6.53
C ASN A 67 -10.36 -18.63 -5.72
N ARG A 68 -11.24 -17.76 -6.24
CA ARG A 68 -11.77 -16.59 -5.50
C ARG A 68 -12.44 -16.98 -4.18
N LYS A 69 -13.19 -18.09 -4.18
CA LYS A 69 -13.89 -18.60 -2.98
C LYS A 69 -12.95 -19.30 -2.00
N LEU A 70 -11.81 -19.79 -2.46
CA LEU A 70 -10.84 -20.52 -1.64
C LEU A 70 -9.82 -19.60 -0.95
N THR A 71 -9.46 -18.47 -1.57
CA THR A 71 -8.50 -17.51 -0.99
C THR A 71 -9.15 -16.40 -0.17
N GLY A 72 -10.47 -16.19 -0.28
CA GLY A 72 -11.20 -15.14 0.45
C GLY A 72 -10.74 -13.71 0.14
N SER A 73 -9.98 -13.53 -0.96
CA SER A 73 -9.45 -12.24 -1.36
C SER A 73 -10.54 -11.45 -2.09
N TYR A 74 -11.22 -10.56 -1.37
CA TYR A 74 -12.19 -9.63 -1.93
C TYR A 74 -11.70 -8.20 -1.67
N TYR A 75 -11.50 -7.44 -2.74
CA TYR A 75 -11.22 -6.02 -2.64
C TYR A 75 -12.38 -5.27 -1.99
N THR A 76 -12.09 -4.39 -1.02
CA THR A 76 -13.10 -3.51 -0.42
C THR A 76 -13.43 -2.38 -1.40
N PRO A 77 -14.69 -2.23 -1.87
CA PRO A 77 -15.08 -1.11 -2.72
C PRO A 77 -14.66 0.24 -2.13
N ASP A 78 -14.17 1.16 -2.98
CA ASP A 78 -13.69 2.47 -2.52
C ASP A 78 -14.76 3.23 -1.73
N SER A 79 -16.03 3.16 -2.13
CA SER A 79 -17.13 3.78 -1.39
C SER A 79 -17.22 3.34 0.07
N LEU A 80 -16.93 2.06 0.37
CA LEU A 80 -16.88 1.56 1.74
C LEU A 80 -15.61 2.02 2.46
N VAL A 81 -14.48 2.07 1.77
CA VAL A 81 -13.24 2.61 2.31
C VAL A 81 -13.41 4.08 2.69
N GLN A 82 -13.94 4.91 1.79
CA GLN A 82 -14.18 6.33 2.06
C GLN A 82 -15.15 6.53 3.23
N GLU A 83 -16.19 5.70 3.34
CA GLU A 83 -17.10 5.77 4.49
C GLU A 83 -16.39 5.38 5.80
N LEU A 84 -15.49 4.38 5.79
CA LEU A 84 -14.67 4.05 6.96
C LEU A 84 -13.74 5.20 7.34
N ILE A 85 -13.09 5.83 6.37
CA ILE A 85 -12.23 7.00 6.62
C ILE A 85 -13.04 8.12 7.25
N LYS A 86 -14.17 8.48 6.65
CA LYS A 86 -15.05 9.56 7.10
C LYS A 86 -15.64 9.31 8.49
N SER A 87 -16.15 8.10 8.74
CA SER A 87 -16.86 7.79 9.98
C SER A 87 -15.94 7.42 11.14
N ALA A 88 -14.75 6.86 10.89
CA ALA A 88 -13.86 6.36 11.93
C ALA A 88 -12.55 7.16 12.06
N LEU A 89 -11.89 7.51 10.96
CA LEU A 89 -10.57 8.15 11.00
C LEU A 89 -10.66 9.67 11.17
N GLU A 90 -11.52 10.35 10.41
CA GLU A 90 -11.65 11.82 10.48
C GLU A 90 -11.99 12.36 11.87
N PRO A 91 -12.91 11.73 12.65
CA PRO A 91 -13.18 12.19 14.01
C PRO A 91 -11.95 12.10 14.93
N VAL A 92 -11.14 11.03 14.79
CA VAL A 92 -9.92 10.83 15.57
C VAL A 92 -8.86 11.87 15.22
N ILE A 93 -8.68 12.16 13.93
CA ILE A 93 -7.80 13.24 13.46
C ILE A 93 -8.23 14.58 14.07
N ALA A 94 -9.50 14.95 13.92
CA ALA A 94 -10.03 16.23 14.40
C ALA A 94 -9.86 16.37 15.92
N GLN A 95 -10.15 15.29 16.68
CA GLN A 95 -9.92 15.27 18.12
C GLN A 95 -8.44 15.41 18.48
N THR A 96 -7.55 14.75 17.73
CA THR A 96 -6.09 14.79 17.97
C THR A 96 -5.55 16.20 17.78
N VAL A 97 -5.93 16.89 16.70
CA VAL A 97 -5.53 18.28 16.43
C VAL A 97 -6.07 19.20 17.52
N LYS A 98 -7.35 19.06 17.89
CA LYS A 98 -7.99 19.88 18.93
C LYS A 98 -7.34 19.69 20.31
N ALA A 99 -6.93 18.47 20.64
CA ALA A 99 -6.31 18.15 21.93
C ALA A 99 -4.84 18.59 22.01
N ASN A 100 -4.17 18.82 20.88
CA ASN A 100 -2.74 19.14 20.81
C ASN A 100 -2.48 20.42 19.98
N PRO A 101 -3.02 21.59 20.38
CA PRO A 101 -2.94 22.82 19.57
C PRO A 101 -1.51 23.34 19.38
N GLU A 102 -0.60 23.07 20.32
CA GLU A 102 0.78 23.54 20.23
C GLU A 102 1.65 22.70 19.28
N ARG A 103 1.37 21.39 19.19
CA ARG A 103 2.18 20.42 18.40
C ARG A 103 1.28 19.41 17.66
N PRO A 104 0.33 19.87 16.82
CA PRO A 104 -0.65 19.00 16.18
C PRO A 104 0.00 17.99 15.23
N VAL A 105 1.04 18.40 14.51
CA VAL A 105 1.76 17.55 13.55
C VAL A 105 2.38 16.32 14.21
N GLU A 106 3.01 16.51 15.37
CA GLU A 106 3.64 15.41 16.10
C GLU A 106 2.60 14.46 16.68
N ALA A 107 1.48 15.01 17.17
CA ALA A 107 0.37 14.21 17.66
C ALA A 107 -0.27 13.38 16.53
N LEU A 108 -0.45 13.96 15.34
CA LEU A 108 -0.94 13.26 14.15
C LEU A 108 0.02 12.14 13.72
N LEU A 109 1.33 12.38 13.69
CA LEU A 109 2.33 11.38 13.35
C LEU A 109 2.50 10.28 14.42
N ALA A 110 1.99 10.50 15.63
CA ALA A 110 1.93 9.49 16.69
C ALA A 110 0.69 8.58 16.57
N LEU A 111 -0.28 8.91 15.72
CA LEU A 111 -1.43 8.04 15.48
C LEU A 111 -1.00 6.74 14.82
N THR A 112 -1.62 5.65 15.25
CA THR A 112 -1.39 4.30 14.74
C THR A 112 -2.68 3.79 14.09
N VAL A 113 -2.64 3.56 12.79
CA VAL A 113 -3.70 2.94 12.00
C VAL A 113 -3.30 1.50 11.70
N CYS A 114 -4.12 0.54 12.12
CA CYS A 114 -3.84 -0.88 11.97
C CYS A 114 -4.94 -1.57 11.15
N ASP A 115 -4.53 -2.33 10.14
CA ASP A 115 -5.41 -3.18 9.34
C ASP A 115 -4.98 -4.67 9.45
N PRO A 116 -5.74 -5.50 10.19
CA PRO A 116 -5.37 -6.89 10.47
C PRO A 116 -5.62 -7.87 9.31
N ALA A 117 -6.23 -7.41 8.22
CA ALA A 117 -6.44 -8.19 7.00
C ALA A 117 -6.28 -7.28 5.79
N CYS A 118 -5.10 -6.67 5.68
CA CYS A 118 -4.93 -5.47 4.86
C CYS A 118 -5.01 -5.71 3.35
N GLY A 119 -4.92 -6.97 2.89
CA GLY A 119 -4.91 -7.28 1.48
C GLY A 119 -3.82 -6.49 0.75
N SER A 120 -4.19 -5.90 -0.37
CA SER A 120 -3.33 -5.00 -1.16
C SER A 120 -3.12 -3.61 -0.54
N GLY A 121 -3.62 -3.36 0.67
CA GLY A 121 -3.38 -2.13 1.43
C GLY A 121 -4.28 -0.96 1.03
N HIS A 122 -5.43 -1.20 0.40
CA HIS A 122 -6.32 -0.13 -0.08
C HIS A 122 -6.76 0.83 1.03
N PHE A 123 -7.24 0.28 2.15
CA PHE A 123 -7.63 1.07 3.31
C PHE A 123 -6.43 1.84 3.90
N LEU A 124 -5.28 1.19 4.07
CA LEU A 124 -4.07 1.83 4.60
C LEU A 124 -3.58 2.97 3.72
N LEU A 125 -3.64 2.82 2.39
CA LEU A 125 -3.27 3.88 1.45
C LEU A 125 -4.24 5.07 1.54
N SER A 126 -5.56 4.82 1.58
CA SER A 126 -6.56 5.88 1.76
C SER A 126 -6.43 6.59 3.11
N ALA A 127 -6.19 5.85 4.20
CA ALA A 127 -5.91 6.41 5.52
C ALA A 127 -4.62 7.24 5.52
N GLY A 128 -3.57 6.76 4.85
CA GLY A 128 -2.32 7.46 4.68
C GLY A 128 -2.49 8.80 3.99
N ARG A 129 -3.23 8.82 2.86
CA ARG A 129 -3.55 10.06 2.13
C ARG A 129 -4.29 11.07 3.00
N ARG A 130 -5.34 10.63 3.70
CA ARG A 130 -6.14 11.50 4.55
C ARG A 130 -5.35 12.10 5.71
N LEU A 131 -4.50 11.30 6.37
CA LEU A 131 -3.60 11.77 7.42
C LEU A 131 -2.54 12.73 6.87
N ALA A 132 -2.01 12.46 5.67
CA ALA A 132 -1.01 13.29 5.03
C ALA A 132 -1.56 14.68 4.69
N ASP A 133 -2.82 14.78 4.24
CA ASP A 133 -3.49 16.07 4.02
C ASP A 133 -3.46 16.93 5.28
N GLU A 134 -3.80 16.35 6.42
CA GLU A 134 -3.86 17.07 7.71
C GLU A 134 -2.49 17.44 8.23
N VAL A 135 -1.52 16.53 8.11
CA VAL A 135 -0.13 16.82 8.47
C VAL A 135 0.41 17.95 7.59
N ALA A 136 0.15 17.94 6.28
CA ALA A 136 0.59 18.98 5.36
C ALA A 136 -0.07 20.32 5.67
N LEU A 137 -1.38 20.33 5.95
CA LEU A 137 -2.14 21.52 6.35
C LEU A 137 -1.57 22.13 7.63
N ASN A 138 -1.37 21.33 8.68
CA ASN A 138 -0.88 21.81 9.97
C ASN A 138 0.60 22.26 9.90
N ARG A 139 1.44 21.61 9.08
CA ARG A 139 2.81 22.07 8.81
C ARG A 139 2.83 23.42 8.09
N ALA A 140 2.05 23.54 7.01
CA ALA A 140 1.97 24.77 6.24
C ALA A 140 1.48 25.94 7.10
N ALA A 141 0.48 25.71 7.96
CA ALA A 141 -0.02 26.72 8.90
C ALA A 141 1.01 27.15 9.95
N ALA A 142 1.89 26.24 10.40
CA ALA A 142 2.94 26.54 11.38
C ALA A 142 4.15 27.27 10.77
N GLU A 143 4.51 26.95 9.53
CA GLU A 143 5.68 27.52 8.86
C GLU A 143 5.37 28.80 8.07
N ARG A 144 4.12 28.98 7.62
CA ARG A 144 3.71 30.05 6.72
C ARG A 144 2.39 30.64 7.20
N GLU A 145 2.39 31.91 7.62
CA GLU A 145 1.16 32.62 7.98
C GLU A 145 0.16 32.62 6.80
N GLY A 146 -0.95 31.90 6.96
CA GLY A 146 -1.99 31.78 5.92
C GLY A 146 -1.62 30.91 4.71
N GLY A 147 -0.55 30.12 4.79
CA GLY A 147 -0.07 29.32 3.67
C GLY A 147 -0.90 28.05 3.43
N ALA A 148 -1.40 27.87 2.20
CA ALA A 148 -1.93 26.59 1.75
C ALA A 148 -0.79 25.57 1.56
N PRO A 149 -1.03 24.26 1.80
CA PRO A 149 -0.03 23.22 1.60
C PRO A 149 0.37 23.10 0.13
N THR A 150 1.67 22.97 -0.11
CA THR A 150 2.23 22.73 -1.45
C THR A 150 2.27 21.23 -1.77
N PRO A 151 2.41 20.84 -3.05
CA PRO A 151 2.63 19.44 -3.41
C PRO A 151 3.91 18.83 -2.80
N ALA A 152 4.90 19.65 -2.43
CA ALA A 152 6.08 19.17 -1.72
C ALA A 152 5.76 18.86 -0.25
N ASP A 153 4.98 19.72 0.42
CA ASP A 153 4.56 19.50 1.81
C ASP A 153 3.74 18.21 1.93
N TYR A 154 2.80 17.99 0.99
CA TYR A 154 2.01 16.76 0.94
C TYR A 154 2.87 15.51 0.75
N ARG A 155 3.81 15.52 -0.20
CA ARG A 155 4.70 14.36 -0.42
C ARG A 155 5.55 14.03 0.81
N HIS A 156 6.09 15.05 1.48
CA HIS A 156 6.84 14.83 2.71
C HIS A 156 5.94 14.32 3.85
N ALA A 157 4.74 14.91 4.00
CA ALA A 157 3.75 14.48 4.98
C ALA A 157 3.34 13.01 4.76
N LEU A 158 3.05 12.62 3.52
CA LEU A 158 2.66 11.26 3.17
C LEU A 158 3.77 10.26 3.44
N ARG A 159 5.02 10.61 3.08
CA ARG A 159 6.17 9.79 3.41
C ARG A 159 6.33 9.58 4.92
N ASP A 160 6.14 10.63 5.72
CA ASP A 160 6.21 10.53 7.17
C ASP A 160 5.05 9.68 7.71
N VAL A 161 3.83 9.86 7.23
CA VAL A 161 2.67 9.05 7.65
C VAL A 161 2.89 7.56 7.34
N VAL A 162 3.31 7.23 6.12
CA VAL A 162 3.61 5.83 5.76
C VAL A 162 4.74 5.25 6.62
N SER A 163 5.72 6.08 7.00
CA SER A 163 6.86 5.64 7.81
C SER A 163 6.56 5.45 9.30
N HIS A 164 5.47 6.03 9.83
CA HIS A 164 5.21 6.06 11.28
C HIS A 164 3.83 5.53 11.68
N CYS A 165 2.80 5.78 10.86
CA CYS A 165 1.41 5.63 11.29
C CYS A 165 0.75 4.32 10.82
N LEU A 166 1.15 3.77 9.68
CA LEU A 166 0.39 2.70 9.01
C LEU A 166 0.95 1.32 9.32
N TYR A 167 0.11 0.40 9.78
CA TYR A 167 0.44 -0.97 10.13
C TYR A 167 -0.56 -1.94 9.51
N GLY A 168 -0.06 -3.08 9.05
CA GLY A 168 -0.91 -4.05 8.36
C GLY A 168 -0.40 -5.48 8.47
N VAL A 169 -1.34 -6.41 8.53
CA VAL A 169 -1.07 -7.84 8.51
C VAL A 169 -1.95 -8.49 7.45
N ASP A 170 -1.38 -9.44 6.73
CA ASP A 170 -2.15 -10.31 5.84
C ASP A 170 -1.49 -11.69 5.77
N LYS A 171 -2.32 -12.73 5.64
CA LYS A 171 -1.87 -14.12 5.55
C LYS A 171 -1.21 -14.41 4.21
N ASN A 172 -1.64 -13.73 3.15
CA ASN A 172 -1.12 -13.90 1.81
C ASN A 172 0.18 -13.07 1.63
N PRO A 173 1.34 -13.71 1.41
CA PRO A 173 2.59 -13.00 1.19
C PRO A 173 2.55 -12.03 0.00
N MET A 174 1.81 -12.37 -1.05
CA MET A 174 1.67 -11.53 -2.25
C MET A 174 0.91 -10.25 -1.94
N ALA A 175 -0.17 -10.33 -1.14
CA ALA A 175 -0.95 -9.18 -0.72
C ALA A 175 -0.07 -8.14 0.01
N ILE A 176 0.77 -8.61 0.94
CA ILE A 176 1.75 -7.77 1.63
C ILE A 176 2.76 -7.13 0.69
N GLN A 177 3.27 -7.86 -0.32
CA GLN A 177 4.19 -7.27 -1.28
C GLN A 177 3.52 -6.14 -2.07
N LEU A 178 2.28 -6.33 -2.49
CA LEU A 178 1.54 -5.32 -3.23
C LEU A 178 1.19 -4.11 -2.37
N ALA A 179 0.77 -4.31 -1.13
CA ALA A 179 0.57 -3.23 -0.17
C ALA A 179 1.85 -2.41 0.02
N LYS A 180 2.99 -3.09 0.17
CA LYS A 180 4.30 -2.43 0.24
C LYS A 180 4.60 -1.65 -1.03
N THR A 181 4.41 -2.24 -2.21
CA THR A 181 4.65 -1.58 -3.49
C THR A 181 3.74 -0.37 -3.71
N ALA A 182 2.45 -0.47 -3.37
CA ALA A 182 1.49 0.62 -3.51
C ALA A 182 1.85 1.80 -2.60
N LEU A 183 2.10 1.55 -1.32
CA LEU A 183 2.55 2.58 -0.37
C LEU A 183 3.90 3.17 -0.79
N TRP A 184 4.80 2.35 -1.33
CA TRP A 184 6.11 2.78 -1.79
C TRP A 184 6.05 3.70 -3.01
N LEU A 185 5.23 3.35 -4.00
CA LEU A 185 4.99 4.19 -5.19
C LEU A 185 4.35 5.52 -4.82
N GLU A 186 3.39 5.49 -3.89
CA GLU A 186 2.69 6.69 -3.45
C GLU A 186 3.60 7.62 -2.63
N ALA A 187 4.34 7.08 -1.66
CA ALA A 187 5.23 7.84 -0.77
C ALA A 187 6.64 8.08 -1.37
N TYR A 188 6.79 7.94 -2.68
CA TYR A 188 8.05 8.17 -3.35
C TYR A 188 8.51 9.63 -3.18
N SER A 189 9.72 9.80 -2.64
CA SER A 189 10.36 11.10 -2.48
C SER A 189 11.80 11.04 -3.02
N PRO A 190 12.19 11.95 -3.93
CA PRO A 190 13.47 11.87 -4.63
C PRO A 190 14.69 12.09 -3.73
N ASP A 191 14.49 12.64 -2.52
CA ASP A 191 15.54 13.05 -1.58
C ASP A 191 15.92 11.95 -0.58
N ARG A 192 15.19 10.82 -0.52
CA ARG A 192 15.40 9.81 0.54
C ARG A 192 15.30 8.35 0.06
N PRO A 193 16.05 7.43 0.69
CA PRO A 193 16.07 6.03 0.31
C PRO A 193 14.74 5.32 0.61
N LEU A 194 14.55 4.23 -0.14
CA LEU A 194 13.29 3.51 -0.33
C LEU A 194 13.01 2.43 0.74
N SER A 195 13.84 2.32 1.78
CA SER A 195 13.86 1.21 2.74
C SER A 195 12.91 1.36 3.95
N PHE A 196 11.90 2.23 3.89
CA PHE A 196 11.13 2.64 5.08
C PHE A 196 9.89 1.78 5.39
N VAL A 197 9.30 1.11 4.40
CA VAL A 197 7.95 0.47 4.53
C VAL A 197 8.00 -0.94 5.16
N ASP A 198 9.18 -1.55 5.27
CA ASP A 198 9.28 -3.00 5.52
C ASP A 198 8.87 -3.46 6.93
N HIS A 199 8.88 -2.57 7.91
CA HIS A 199 8.72 -2.95 9.31
C HIS A 199 7.25 -3.03 9.77
N HIS A 200 6.34 -2.31 9.10
CA HIS A 200 4.95 -2.16 9.54
C HIS A 200 3.96 -3.08 8.83
N LEU A 201 4.33 -3.59 7.65
CA LEU A 201 3.54 -4.58 6.90
C LEU A 201 4.16 -5.98 7.08
N ARG A 202 3.40 -6.90 7.68
CA ARG A 202 3.87 -8.25 8.04
C ARG A 202 2.99 -9.34 7.44
N VAL A 203 3.65 -10.38 6.95
CA VAL A 203 2.97 -11.63 6.59
C VAL A 203 2.64 -12.37 7.89
N GLY A 204 1.37 -12.65 8.13
CA GLY A 204 0.93 -13.31 9.36
C GLY A 204 -0.57 -13.64 9.37
N ASP A 205 -0.95 -14.54 10.27
CA ASP A 205 -2.36 -14.85 10.52
C ASP A 205 -2.84 -14.04 11.72
N ALA A 206 -3.69 -13.04 11.48
CA ALA A 206 -4.18 -12.15 12.53
C ALA A 206 -5.03 -12.87 13.59
N LEU A 207 -5.58 -14.06 13.30
CA LEU A 207 -6.38 -14.84 14.24
C LEU A 207 -5.50 -15.63 15.23
N LEU A 208 -4.32 -16.06 14.80
CA LEU A 208 -3.40 -16.82 15.63
C LEU A 208 -2.50 -15.93 16.50
N GLY A 209 -2.46 -14.62 16.20
CA GLY A 209 -1.61 -13.65 16.85
C GLY A 209 -0.11 -13.95 16.76
N ALA A 210 0.70 -13.14 17.40
CA ALA A 210 2.10 -13.47 17.63
C ALA A 210 2.16 -14.56 18.71
N GLY A 211 2.16 -15.84 18.31
CA GLY A 211 2.52 -16.92 19.23
C GLY A 211 3.82 -16.57 19.95
N SER A 212 3.96 -16.97 21.22
CA SER A 212 5.03 -16.61 22.17
C SER A 212 6.48 -16.71 21.65
N ARG A 213 6.70 -17.30 20.47
CA ARG A 213 7.97 -17.33 19.73
C ARG A 213 8.30 -16.05 18.94
N CYS A 214 7.31 -15.20 18.63
CA CYS A 214 7.45 -14.04 17.73
C CYS A 214 7.62 -12.69 18.46
N LEU A 215 7.48 -12.66 19.79
CA LEU A 215 7.71 -11.46 20.62
C LEU A 215 9.20 -11.15 20.84
N ARG A 216 10.12 -11.62 19.99
CA ARG A 216 11.48 -11.10 20.04
C ARG A 216 11.44 -9.68 19.48
N PRO A 217 11.67 -8.64 20.29
CA PRO A 217 11.83 -7.31 19.73
C PRO A 217 12.98 -7.38 18.74
N THR A 218 12.70 -7.18 17.45
CA THR A 218 13.77 -6.79 16.52
C THR A 218 14.39 -5.54 17.12
N PRO A 219 15.68 -5.53 17.48
CA PRO A 219 16.30 -4.34 18.02
C PRO A 219 16.19 -3.28 16.94
N CYS A 220 15.39 -2.25 17.21
CA CYS A 220 15.39 -1.02 16.45
C CYS A 220 16.83 -0.50 16.55
N ARG A 221 17.63 -0.68 15.50
CA ARG A 221 18.99 -0.12 15.43
C ARG A 221 18.82 1.39 15.44
N ARG A 222 18.91 1.99 16.64
CA ARG A 222 19.23 3.41 16.78
C ARG A 222 20.43 3.68 15.88
N ALA A 223 20.31 4.68 15.02
CA ALA A 223 21.39 5.18 14.19
C ALA A 223 22.63 5.38 15.08
N GLY A 224 23.68 4.61 14.83
CA GLY A 224 24.99 4.85 15.43
C GLY A 224 25.58 6.15 14.89
N PRO A 225 26.47 6.81 15.65
CA PRO A 225 26.99 8.12 15.28
C PRO A 225 27.78 8.03 13.97
N ALA A 226 27.63 9.07 13.14
CA ALA A 226 28.34 9.24 11.89
C ALA A 226 29.85 9.01 12.08
N LEU A 227 30.41 8.15 11.24
CA LEU A 227 31.85 7.98 11.12
C LEU A 227 32.42 9.35 10.69
N ARG A 228 33.16 10.01 11.59
CA ARG A 228 33.98 11.16 11.22
C ARG A 228 35.07 10.67 10.29
N VAL A 229 35.06 11.16 9.07
CA VAL A 229 36.23 11.19 8.20
C VAL A 229 36.87 12.55 8.46
N GLU A 230 37.98 12.55 9.18
CA GLU A 230 38.91 13.68 9.27
C GLU A 230 40.11 13.35 8.35
N PRO A 231 40.85 14.36 7.87
CA PRO A 231 41.28 14.50 6.48
C PRO A 231 42.44 13.60 6.03
#